data_AF-A0A4Y9RM68-F1
#
_entry.id   AF-A0A4Y9RM68-F1
#
_cell.length_a   1.000
_cell.length_b   1.000
_cell.length_c   1.000
_cell.angle_alpha   90.00
_cell.angle_beta   90.00
_cell.angle_gamma   90.00
#
_symmetry.space_group_name_H-M   'P 1'
#
loop_
_entity.id
_entity.type
_entity.pdbx_description
1 polymer ?
#
loop_
_entity_poly.entity_id
_entity_poly.type
_entity_poly.pdbx_seq_one_letter_code
_entity_poly.pdbx_strand_id
1 'polypeptide(L)' 'SPLNAATLPGGREVPLTQEELGHLLGKSRQSIAKLLREWERTGLVETKYGRISITDADALNRIAYPEPPMARRKDPR' A
#
# COMPACT_ATOMS: atom_id res chain seq x y z
N SER A 1 -10.03 -14.83 -4.52
CA SER A 1 -10.05 -13.65 -3.64
C SER A 1 -9.97 -12.38 -4.48
N PRO A 2 -10.87 -11.40 -4.30
CA PRO A 2 -11.03 -10.27 -5.22
C PRO A 2 -9.95 -9.17 -5.10
N LEU A 3 -8.82 -9.45 -4.45
CA LEU A 3 -7.74 -8.48 -4.18
C LEU A 3 -6.68 -8.43 -5.29
N ASN A 4 -7.05 -8.79 -6.51
CA ASN A 4 -6.28 -8.39 -7.69
C ASN A 4 -6.77 -6.99 -8.09
N ALA A 5 -6.47 -5.99 -7.26
CA ALA A 5 -6.50 -4.61 -7.74
C ALA A 5 -5.53 -4.57 -8.92
N ALA A 6 -6.08 -4.48 -10.13
CA ALA A 6 -5.40 -4.72 -11.39
C ALA A 6 -4.08 -3.95 -11.42
N THR A 7 -3.00 -4.64 -11.05
CA THR A 7 -1.72 -4.01 -10.89
C THR A 7 -1.20 -3.80 -12.29
N LEU A 8 -1.10 -2.54 -12.72
CA LEU A 8 -0.59 -2.22 -14.05
C LEU A 8 0.83 -2.81 -14.21
N PRO A 9 1.27 -3.08 -15.46
CA PRO A 9 2.59 -3.66 -15.71
C PRO A 9 3.66 -2.86 -14.97
N GLY A 10 4.29 -3.48 -13.97
CA GLY A 10 5.21 -2.81 -13.04
C GLY A 10 4.85 -2.93 -11.56
N GLY A 11 3.69 -3.48 -11.19
CA GLY A 11 3.41 -3.88 -9.79
C GLY A 11 3.16 -2.73 -8.81
N ARG A 12 3.24 -1.48 -9.29
CA ARG A 12 3.38 -0.29 -8.45
C ARG A 12 2.19 0.66 -8.51
N GLU A 13 1.16 0.42 -9.32
CA GLU A 13 0.00 1.32 -9.38
C GLU A 13 -1.29 0.57 -9.06
N VAL A 14 -2.10 1.19 -8.20
CA VAL A 14 -3.39 0.69 -7.71
C VAL A 14 -4.47 1.69 -8.12
N PRO A 15 -5.46 1.30 -8.94
CA PRO A 15 -6.56 2.17 -9.34
C PRO A 15 -7.63 2.22 -8.24
N LEU A 16 -7.34 2.93 -7.15
CA LEU A 16 -8.26 3.17 -6.05
C LEU A 16 -8.25 4.64 -5.64
N THR A 17 -9.44 5.19 -5.44
CA THR A 17 -9.65 6.48 -4.81
C THR A 17 -9.47 6.41 -3.30
N GLN A 18 -9.29 7.57 -2.67
CA GLN A 18 -9.21 7.69 -1.20
C GLN A 18 -10.54 7.31 -0.52
N GLU A 19 -11.66 7.51 -1.21
CA GLU A 19 -12.99 7.14 -0.72
C GLU A 19 -13.17 5.63 -0.73
N GLU A 20 -12.83 4.97 -1.84
CA GLU A 20 -12.87 3.51 -1.95
C GLU A 20 -11.94 2.85 -0.93
N LEU A 21 -10.73 3.38 -0.73
CA LEU A 21 -9.85 2.92 0.35
C LEU A 21 -10.46 3.12 1.74
N GLY A 22 -11.15 4.24 1.96
CA GLY A 22 -11.86 4.48 3.22
C GLY A 22 -12.93 3.41 3.47
N HIS A 23 -13.76 3.14 2.47
CA HIS A 23 -14.78 2.10 2.54
C HIS A 23 -14.17 0.72 2.77
N LEU A 24 -13.12 0.36 2.04
CA LEU A 24 -12.44 -0.95 2.16
C LEU A 24 -11.82 -1.17 3.54
N LEU A 25 -11.29 -0.11 4.17
CA LEU A 25 -10.57 -0.19 5.44
C LEU A 25 -11.43 0.19 6.66
N GLY A 26 -12.72 0.50 6.45
CA GLY A 26 -13.61 0.99 7.51
C GLY A 26 -13.11 2.30 8.13
N LYS A 27 -12.51 3.18 7.32
CA LYS A 27 -11.96 4.49 7.71
C LYS A 27 -12.67 5.60 6.94
N SER A 28 -12.66 6.81 7.50
CA SER A 28 -13.16 7.98 6.75
C SER A 28 -12.21 8.35 5.62
N ARG A 29 -12.76 8.90 4.53
CA ARG A 29 -11.96 9.50 3.44
C ARG A 29 -10.94 10.52 3.97
N GLN A 30 -11.31 11.31 4.99
CA GLN A 30 -10.41 12.32 5.58
C GLN A 30 -9.19 11.68 6.27
N SER A 31 -9.38 10.57 6.98
CA SER A 31 -8.27 9.84 7.62
C SER A 31 -7.34 9.24 6.57
N ILE A 32 -7.89 8.64 5.51
CA ILE A 32 -7.10 8.11 4.39
C ILE A 32 -6.35 9.23 3.66
N ALA A 33 -7.01 10.35 3.38
CA ALA A 33 -6.39 11.51 2.74
C ALA A 33 -5.22 12.07 3.56
N LYS A 34 -5.37 12.14 4.89
CA LYS A 34 -4.31 12.60 5.79
C LYS A 34 -3.09 11.66 5.75
N LEU A 35 -3.32 10.36 5.84
CA LEU A 35 -2.25 9.35 5.80
C LEU A 35 -1.51 9.37 4.45
N LEU A 36 -2.25 9.38 3.33
CA LEU A 36 -1.64 9.39 2.01
C LEU A 36 -0.82 10.66 1.75
N ARG A 37 -1.29 11.84 2.21
CA ARG A 37 -0.50 13.09 2.12
C ARG A 37 0.80 13.00 2.91
N GLU A 38 0.78 12.37 4.08
CA GLU A 38 1.99 12.15 4.85
C GLU A 38 2.96 11.23 4.09
N TRP A 39 2.45 10.14 3.53
CA TRP A 39 3.24 9.18 2.76
C TRP A 39 3.80 9.76 1.47
N GLU A 40 3.04 10.62 0.77
CA GLU A 40 3.53 11.40 -0.38
C GLU A 40 4.68 12.34 0.02
N ARG A 41 4.51 13.08 1.12
CA ARG A 41 5.56 13.98 1.64
C ARG A 41 6.85 13.23 1.97
N THR A 42 6.74 11.97 2.40
CA THR A 42 7.89 11.11 2.70
C THR A 42 8.38 10.30 1.50
N GLY A 43 7.77 10.44 0.32
CA GLY A 43 8.16 9.73 -0.90
C GLY A 43 7.80 8.25 -0.94
N LEU A 44 6.86 7.79 -0.11
CA LEU A 44 6.43 6.39 -0.08
C LEU A 44 5.47 6.06 -1.22
N VAL A 45 4.60 7.01 -1.55
CA VAL A 45 3.59 6.88 -2.62
C VAL A 45 3.46 8.19 -3.39
N GLU A 46 2.86 8.12 -4.57
CA GLU A 46 2.24 9.26 -5.25
C GLU A 46 0.73 8.99 -5.37
N THR A 47 -0.09 10.01 -5.19
CA THR A 47 -1.52 9.94 -5.49
C THR A 47 -1.85 10.82 -6.68
N LYS A 48 -2.59 10.26 -7.63
CA LYS A 48 -3.14 10.96 -8.80
C LYS A 48 -4.64 10.67 -8.85
N TYR A 49 -5.35 11.34 -9.75
CA TYR A 49 -6.80 11.23 -9.83
C TYR A 49 -7.27 9.77 -9.94
N GLY A 50 -7.85 9.25 -8.85
CA GLY A 50 -8.33 7.86 -8.72
C GLY A 50 -7.25 6.78 -8.69
N ARG A 51 -5.98 7.12 -8.43
CA ARG A 51 -4.87 6.17 -8.45
C ARG A 51 -3.83 6.45 -7.39
N ILE A 52 -3.18 5.39 -6.93
CA ILE A 52 -2.06 5.45 -5.99
C ILE A 52 -0.91 4.65 -6.57
N SER A 53 0.24 5.28 -6.70
CA SER A 53 1.48 4.68 -7.18
C SER A 53 2.44 4.51 -6.00
N ILE A 54 3.08 3.34 -5.90
CA ILE A 54 4.09 3.01 -4.89
C ILE A 54 5.45 3.47 -5.42
N THR A 55 6.07 4.39 -4.69
CA THR A 55 7.36 4.97 -5.04
C THR A 55 8.51 4.27 -4.32
N ASP A 56 8.31 3.88 -3.06
CA ASP A 56 9.27 3.08 -2.27
C ASP A 56 8.57 1.82 -1.71
N ALA A 57 8.65 0.74 -2.47
CA ALA A 57 8.05 -0.54 -2.09
C ALA A 57 8.74 -1.18 -0.88
N ASP A 58 10.05 -0.96 -0.69
CA ASP A 58 10.80 -1.56 0.41
C ASP A 58 10.47 -0.88 1.74
N ALA A 59 10.33 0.45 1.74
CA ALA A 59 9.88 1.19 2.90
C ALA A 59 8.43 0.85 3.27
N LEU A 60 7.53 0.74 2.29
CA LEU A 60 6.16 0.28 2.55
C LEU A 60 6.12 -1.15 3.09
N ASN A 61 6.96 -2.05 2.57
CA ASN A 61 7.07 -3.41 3.10
C ASN A 61 7.52 -3.43 4.56
N ARG A 62 8.46 -2.56 4.97
CA ARG A 62 8.86 -2.44 6.38
C ARG A 62 7.72 -1.92 7.28
N ILE A 63 6.85 -1.06 6.74
CA ILE A 63 5.67 -0.57 7.47
C ILE A 63 4.61 -1.67 7.59
N ALA A 64 4.36 -2.41 6.50
CA ALA A 64 3.37 -3.49 6.45
C ALA A 64 3.79 -4.73 7.25
N TYR A 65 5.09 -5.01 7.28
CA TYR A 65 5.70 -6.16 7.93
C TYR A 65 6.89 -5.72 8.81
N PRO A 66 6.61 -5.08 9.97
CA PRO A 66 7.65 -4.48 10.83
C PRO A 66 8.53 -5.53 11.53
N GLU A 67 8.06 -6.77 11.66
CA GLU A 67 8.88 -7.91 12.05
C GLU A 67 9.44 -8.58 10.78
N PRO A 68 10.73 -8.94 10.72
CA PRO A 68 11.19 -9.81 9.64
C PRO A 68 10.32 -11.06 9.68
N PRO A 69 9.76 -11.53 8.55
CA PRO A 69 9.05 -12.80 8.52
C PRO A 69 10.02 -13.80 9.11
N MET A 70 9.72 -14.29 10.32
CA MET A 70 10.56 -15.24 11.05
C MET A 70 11.08 -16.19 10.01
N ALA A 71 12.41 -16.24 9.90
CA ALA A 71 13.16 -16.99 8.91
C ALA A 71 12.32 -18.15 8.44
N ARG A 72 12.09 -18.28 7.12
CA ARG A 72 11.72 -19.57 6.54
C ARG A 72 12.69 -20.55 7.19
N ARG A 73 12.25 -21.24 8.23
CA ARG A 73 12.96 -22.37 8.81
C ARG A 73 12.93 -23.30 7.63
N LYS A 74 14.01 -23.28 6.85
CA LYS A 74 14.42 -24.45 6.11
C LYS A 74 14.52 -25.49 7.20
N ASP A 75 13.43 -26.24 7.36
CA ASP A 75 13.42 -27.41 8.20
C ASP A 75 14.48 -28.33 7.58
N PRO A 76 15.63 -28.53 8.23
CA PRO A 76 16.63 -29.43 7.72
C PRO A 76 16.43 -30.74 8.49
N ARG A 77 15.43 -31.54 8.11
CA ARG A 77 15.42 -33.01 8.28
C ARG A 77 14.55 -33.66 7.23
#